data_AF-A0A5N9CVG0-F1
#
_entry.id   AF-A0A5N9CVG0-F1
#
_cell.length_a   1.000
_cell.length_b   1.000
_cell.length_c   1.000
_cell.angle_alpha   90.00
_cell.angle_beta   90.00
_cell.angle_gamma   90.00
#
_symmetry.space_group_name_H-M   'P 1'
#
loop_
_entity.id
_entity.type
_entity.pdbx_description
1 polymer ?
#
loop_
_entity_poly.entity_id
_entity_poly.type
_entity_poly.pdbx_seq_one_letter_code
_entity_poly.pdbx_strand_id
1 'polypeptide(L)'
;MAPSGAFSGFTGKTLYTPVPNPVFGPILEQIQDLAELKVTLRGLWLFHRKRGALRTVTLDEFLADRSLIKGLRSDGNESSEEAIRQGLRQAVNRGTFLTHQLEGTGTVFLLNTEADRRAIARLNAGEAGFEIDEAAPEFDPAQREVTPEEERPNIFALFEDNIGSLSPLLAEELKEAEQRYPAVWLHEAFGIAVAENKRSWRYVAGILRRWTAEGRENKGGAERGKDGKPGRHTEKDNREKYLDDYQRRWGKPPRQRAGR
;
A
#
# COMPACT_ATOMS: atom_id res chain seq x y z
N MET A 1 8.23 0.92 39.23
CA MET A 1 7.93 2.05 38.32
C MET A 1 8.63 1.77 37.00
N ALA A 2 7.89 1.69 35.89
CA ALA A 2 8.49 1.59 34.56
C ALA A 2 9.26 2.90 34.27
N PRO A 3 10.44 2.85 33.62
CA PRO A 3 11.20 4.06 33.32
C PRO A 3 10.36 5.02 32.48
N SER A 4 10.38 6.31 32.85
CA SER A 4 9.72 7.38 32.11
C SER A 4 10.27 7.43 30.68
N GLY A 5 9.47 6.96 29.72
CA GLY A 5 9.84 6.84 28.31
C GLY A 5 9.72 5.43 27.72
N ALA A 6 9.34 4.41 28.51
CA ALA A 6 9.09 3.08 27.98
C ALA A 6 7.90 3.07 26.99
N PHE A 7 8.11 2.48 25.81
CA PHE A 7 7.05 2.25 24.84
C PHE A 7 5.97 1.36 25.44
N SER A 8 4.75 1.90 25.62
CA SER A 8 3.63 1.21 26.28
C SER A 8 2.74 0.40 25.31
N GLY A 9 3.18 0.23 24.06
CA GLY A 9 2.40 -0.39 22.99
C GLY A 9 1.63 0.60 22.12
N PHE A 10 1.01 0.07 21.06
CA PHE A 10 0.18 0.84 20.13
C PHE A 10 -1.25 0.98 20.64
N THR A 11 -1.88 2.12 20.40
CA THR A 11 -3.28 2.38 20.78
C THR A 11 -4.22 2.30 19.58
N GLY A 12 -5.54 2.26 19.81
CA GLY A 12 -6.53 2.30 18.72
C GLY A 12 -6.53 3.59 17.88
N LYS A 13 -5.78 4.63 18.28
CA LYS A 13 -5.59 5.88 17.52
C LYS A 13 -4.26 5.92 16.76
N THR A 14 -3.56 4.79 16.66
CA THR A 14 -2.27 4.71 15.97
C THR A 14 -2.44 4.98 14.49
N LEU A 15 -1.69 5.93 13.96
CA LEU A 15 -1.60 6.18 12.53
C LEU A 15 -0.59 5.20 11.92
N TYR A 16 -0.94 4.62 10.78
CA TYR A 16 -0.09 3.67 10.06
C TYR A 16 0.48 4.33 8.81
N THR A 17 1.75 4.05 8.54
CA THR A 17 2.41 4.44 7.29
C THR A 17 2.44 3.23 6.37
N PRO A 18 1.97 3.35 5.12
CA PRO A 18 2.11 2.27 4.16
C PRO A 18 3.59 1.99 3.91
N VAL A 19 3.96 0.71 3.89
CA VAL A 19 5.31 0.28 3.57
C VAL A 19 5.20 -0.79 2.49
N PRO A 20 5.92 -0.67 1.36
CA PRO A 20 5.92 -1.71 0.33
C PRO A 20 6.35 -3.05 0.89
N ASN A 21 5.62 -4.13 0.58
CA ASN A 21 5.89 -5.47 1.10
C ASN A 21 7.36 -5.94 0.91
N PRO A 22 8.05 -5.64 -0.22
CA PRO A 22 9.45 -6.03 -0.38
C PRO A 22 10.40 -5.48 0.69
N VAL A 23 10.05 -4.36 1.34
CA VAL A 23 10.81 -3.77 2.47
C VAL A 23 10.89 -4.73 3.65
N PHE A 24 9.93 -5.63 3.81
CA PHE A 24 9.90 -6.64 4.88
C PHE A 24 10.40 -8.02 4.45
N GLY A 25 10.88 -8.16 3.21
CA GLY A 25 11.43 -9.42 2.69
C GLY A 25 12.80 -9.18 2.05
N PRO A 26 12.90 -9.22 0.71
CA PRO A 26 14.20 -9.18 0.02
C PRO A 26 15.02 -7.93 0.33
N ILE A 27 14.39 -6.77 0.55
CA ILE A 27 15.13 -5.55 0.91
C ILE A 27 15.67 -5.67 2.34
N LEU A 28 14.87 -6.18 3.28
CA LEU A 28 15.29 -6.35 4.68
C LEU A 28 16.47 -7.32 4.80
N GLU A 29 16.44 -8.42 4.04
CA GLU A 29 17.50 -9.44 4.03
C GLU A 29 18.85 -8.88 3.58
N GLN A 30 18.83 -7.88 2.69
CA GLN A 30 20.06 -7.32 2.12
C GLN A 30 20.58 -6.09 2.89
N ILE A 31 19.74 -5.44 3.72
CA ILE A 31 20.16 -4.33 4.57
C ILE A 31 20.99 -4.90 5.73
N GLN A 32 22.25 -4.48 5.81
CA GLN A 32 23.19 -4.91 6.87
C GLN A 32 23.61 -3.77 7.79
N ASP A 33 23.33 -2.53 7.38
CA ASP A 33 23.72 -1.33 8.11
C ASP A 33 22.51 -0.76 8.87
N LEU A 34 22.72 -0.44 10.16
CA LEU A 34 21.67 0.12 11.01
C LEU A 34 21.23 1.52 10.58
N ALA A 35 22.16 2.32 10.04
CA ALA A 35 21.85 3.63 9.50
C ALA A 35 20.99 3.51 8.24
N GLU A 36 21.34 2.61 7.33
CA GLU A 36 20.50 2.31 6.15
C GLU A 36 19.07 1.92 6.56
N LEU A 37 18.92 1.02 7.53
CA LEU A 37 17.60 0.57 7.99
C LEU A 37 16.77 1.74 8.55
N LYS A 38 17.35 2.53 9.47
CA LYS A 38 16.66 3.65 10.12
C LYS A 38 16.30 4.74 9.11
N VAL A 39 17.22 5.08 8.21
CA VAL A 39 16.99 6.05 7.13
C VAL A 39 15.91 5.56 6.19
N THR A 40 15.91 4.28 5.82
CA THR A 40 14.91 3.70 4.91
C THR A 40 13.51 3.80 5.52
N LEU A 41 13.34 3.34 6.77
CA LEU A 41 12.05 3.40 7.46
C LEU A 41 11.57 4.84 7.70
N ARG A 42 12.49 5.75 8.07
CA ARG A 42 12.14 7.16 8.26
C ARG A 42 11.80 7.84 6.94
N GLY A 43 12.54 7.54 5.87
CA GLY A 43 12.30 8.05 4.53
C GLY A 43 10.93 7.66 4.01
N LEU A 44 10.53 6.39 4.13
CA LEU A 44 9.18 5.93 3.81
C LEU A 44 8.11 6.76 4.53
N TRP A 45 8.30 7.02 5.82
CA TRP A 45 7.41 7.88 6.59
C TRP A 45 7.41 9.33 6.12
N LEU A 46 8.55 9.90 5.75
CA LEU A 46 8.66 11.27 5.24
C LEU A 46 7.98 11.41 3.86
N PHE A 47 8.23 10.50 2.92
CA PHE A 47 7.62 10.50 1.59
C PHE A 47 6.10 10.45 1.66
N HIS A 48 5.54 9.64 2.57
CA HIS A 48 4.09 9.54 2.76
C HIS A 48 3.43 10.82 3.31
N ARG A 49 4.22 11.75 3.86
CA ARG A 49 3.72 13.05 4.35
C ARG A 49 3.87 14.17 3.31
N LYS A 50 4.64 13.94 2.25
CA LYS A 50 4.78 14.87 1.14
C LYS A 50 3.54 14.82 0.25
N ARG A 51 3.13 16.01 -0.19
CA ARG A 51 1.99 16.21 -1.11
C ARG A 51 2.52 16.60 -2.48
N GLY A 52 1.68 16.50 -3.50
CA GLY A 52 2.03 16.81 -4.88
C GLY A 52 2.43 15.59 -5.72
N ALA A 53 2.70 15.84 -6.99
CA ALA A 53 3.02 14.82 -7.99
C ALA A 53 4.39 14.16 -7.77
N LEU A 54 5.32 14.87 -7.11
CA LEU A 54 6.65 14.40 -6.75
C LEU A 54 6.78 14.41 -5.22
N ARG A 55 6.85 13.22 -4.61
CA ARG A 55 6.99 13.08 -3.15
C ARG A 55 8.47 13.10 -2.77
N THR A 56 9.09 14.26 -2.93
CA THR A 56 10.53 14.44 -2.69
C THR A 56 10.82 14.87 -1.25
N VAL A 57 11.94 14.39 -0.71
CA VAL A 57 12.51 14.85 0.57
C VAL A 57 13.94 15.30 0.34
N THR A 58 14.29 16.48 0.83
CA THR A 58 15.64 17.05 0.66
C THR A 58 16.65 16.40 1.60
N LEU A 59 17.95 16.52 1.28
CA LEU A 59 19.01 16.12 2.21
C LEU A 59 18.89 16.84 3.56
N ASP A 60 18.61 18.14 3.55
CA ASP A 60 18.49 18.95 4.76
C ASP A 60 17.34 18.49 5.65
N GLU A 61 16.23 18.02 5.07
CA GLU A 61 15.13 17.44 5.84
C GLU A 61 15.50 16.13 6.54
N PHE A 62 16.30 15.27 5.90
CA PHE A 62 16.82 14.08 6.55
C PHE A 62 17.80 14.43 7.67
N LEU A 63 18.68 15.41 7.45
CA LEU A 63 19.67 15.85 8.42
C LEU A 63 19.03 16.59 9.60
N ALA A 64 17.93 17.31 9.40
CA ALA A 64 17.18 18.00 10.44
C ALA A 64 16.21 17.07 11.22
N ASP A 65 16.02 15.83 10.78
CA ASP A 65 15.10 14.90 11.40
C ASP A 65 15.57 14.45 12.79
N ARG A 66 14.88 14.94 13.83
CA ARG A 66 15.25 14.66 15.23
C ARG A 66 15.24 13.16 15.57
N SER A 67 14.39 12.37 14.93
CA SER A 67 14.29 10.93 15.19
C SER A 67 15.51 10.19 14.62
N LEU A 68 15.97 10.56 13.42
CA LEU A 68 17.21 10.05 12.85
C LEU A 68 18.43 10.52 13.64
N ILE A 69 18.53 11.82 13.94
CA ILE A 69 19.64 12.36 14.73
C ILE A 69 19.76 11.59 16.05
N LYS A 70 18.67 11.45 16.81
CA LYS A 70 18.70 10.73 18.10
C LYS A 70 18.93 9.23 17.91
N GLY A 71 18.35 8.64 16.87
CA GLY A 71 18.44 7.21 16.60
C GLY A 71 19.81 6.78 16.10
N LEU A 72 20.59 7.67 15.48
CA LEU A 72 21.92 7.41 14.93
C LEU A 72 23.02 8.16 15.70
N ARG A 73 22.75 8.51 16.96
CA ARG A 73 23.82 8.89 17.88
C ARG A 73 24.68 7.67 18.15
N SER A 74 25.94 7.78 17.76
CA SER A 74 27.00 6.89 18.21
C SER A 74 27.74 7.56 19.36
N ASP A 75 28.24 6.77 20.32
CA ASP A 75 29.10 7.25 21.40
C ASP A 75 30.52 7.58 20.89
N GLY A 76 30.81 7.28 19.61
CA GLY A 76 32.07 7.58 18.93
C GLY A 76 32.07 8.92 18.17
N ASN A 77 33.22 9.25 17.59
CA ASN A 77 33.54 10.52 16.92
C ASN A 77 32.78 10.75 15.58
N GLU A 78 31.95 9.80 15.14
CA GLU A 78 31.13 9.95 13.94
C GLU A 78 29.89 10.79 14.26
N SER A 79 29.78 11.94 13.58
CA SER A 79 28.58 12.77 13.64
C SER A 79 27.38 11.98 13.13
N SER A 80 26.26 12.03 13.85
CA SER A 80 24.99 11.42 13.41
C SER A 80 24.58 11.83 12.00
N GLU A 81 25.00 13.02 11.55
CA GLU A 81 24.81 13.46 10.18
C GLU A 81 25.53 12.58 9.16
N GLU A 82 26.75 12.14 9.45
CA GLU A 82 27.52 11.29 8.54
C GLU A 82 26.88 9.90 8.44
N ALA A 83 26.40 9.36 9.56
CA ALA A 83 25.61 8.12 9.56
C ALA A 83 24.33 8.26 8.71
N ILE A 84 23.62 9.39 8.79
CA ILE A 84 22.46 9.66 7.93
C ILE A 84 22.86 9.71 6.46
N ARG A 85 23.95 10.43 6.11
CA ARG A 85 24.46 10.52 4.74
C ARG A 85 24.91 9.16 4.21
N GLN A 86 25.53 8.32 5.04
CA GLN A 86 25.90 6.95 4.70
C GLN A 86 24.66 6.08 4.44
N GLY A 87 23.69 6.10 5.35
CA GLY A 87 22.45 5.34 5.19
C GLY A 87 21.67 5.73 3.95
N LEU A 88 21.62 7.03 3.60
CA LEU A 88 21.03 7.51 2.36
C LEU A 88 21.79 7.00 1.12
N ARG A 89 23.13 7.07 1.13
CA ARG A 89 23.95 6.52 0.03
C ARG A 89 23.71 5.03 -0.18
N GLN A 90 23.64 4.25 0.90
CA GLN A 90 23.38 2.81 0.83
C GLN A 90 21.97 2.53 0.28
N ALA A 91 20.95 3.24 0.76
CA ALA A 91 19.57 3.08 0.28
C ALA A 91 19.40 3.45 -1.20
N VAL A 92 20.13 4.46 -1.69
CA VAL A 92 20.18 4.83 -3.12
C VAL A 92 20.93 3.77 -3.92
N ASN A 93 22.09 3.31 -3.46
CA ASN A 93 22.88 2.28 -4.15
C ASN A 93 22.12 0.95 -4.27
N ARG A 94 21.31 0.60 -3.27
CA ARG A 94 20.40 -0.55 -3.31
C ARG A 94 19.25 -0.37 -4.31
N GLY A 95 18.92 0.87 -4.65
CA GLY A 95 17.75 1.21 -5.45
C GLY A 95 16.45 1.18 -4.66
N THR A 96 16.48 1.26 -3.32
CA THR A 96 15.26 1.51 -2.54
C THR A 96 14.81 2.96 -2.74
N PHE A 97 15.78 3.88 -2.72
CA PHE A 97 15.57 5.31 -2.99
C PHE A 97 16.18 5.70 -4.34
N LEU A 98 15.60 6.73 -4.94
CA LEU A 98 16.16 7.46 -6.07
C LEU A 98 16.69 8.80 -5.57
N THR A 99 17.63 9.39 -6.32
CA THR A 99 18.14 10.74 -6.04
C THR A 99 18.15 11.56 -7.33
N HIS A 100 17.88 12.86 -7.20
CA HIS A 100 17.94 13.81 -8.30
C HIS A 100 18.41 15.17 -7.77
N GLN A 101 19.06 15.96 -8.63
CA GLN A 101 19.51 17.30 -8.30
C GLN A 101 18.50 18.31 -8.84
N LEU A 102 17.76 18.97 -7.95
CA LEU A 102 16.85 20.06 -8.35
C LEU A 102 17.57 21.41 -8.28
N GLU A 103 17.30 22.27 -9.25
CA GLU A 103 17.76 23.65 -9.25
C GLU A 103 17.14 24.42 -8.07
N GLY A 104 17.96 25.15 -7.32
CA GLY A 104 17.54 25.94 -6.14
C GLY A 104 17.32 25.14 -4.85
N THR A 105 16.82 23.90 -4.91
CA THR A 105 16.52 23.08 -3.72
C THR A 105 17.66 22.12 -3.34
N GLY A 106 18.53 21.76 -4.30
CA GLY A 106 19.64 20.84 -4.04
C GLY A 106 19.28 19.37 -4.27
N THR A 107 20.00 18.47 -3.59
CA THR A 107 19.78 17.02 -3.73
C THR A 107 18.48 16.60 -3.06
N VAL A 108 17.61 15.95 -3.82
CA VAL A 108 16.35 15.38 -3.35
C VAL A 108 16.31 13.87 -3.51
N PHE A 109 15.64 13.22 -2.57
CA PHE A 109 15.42 11.79 -2.54
C PHE A 109 13.95 11.46 -2.79
N LEU A 110 13.72 10.33 -3.45
CA LEU A 110 12.40 9.80 -3.78
C LEU A 110 12.36 8.30 -3.50
N LEU A 111 11.17 7.73 -3.36
CA LEU A 111 11.01 6.28 -3.35
C LEU A 111 11.22 5.74 -4.77
N ASN A 112 11.81 4.56 -4.94
CA ASN A 112 11.97 3.95 -6.27
C ASN A 112 10.66 3.34 -6.79
N THR A 113 9.67 4.20 -7.08
CA THR A 113 8.42 3.82 -7.73
C THR A 113 8.48 4.06 -9.23
N GLU A 114 7.62 3.39 -9.99
CA GLU A 114 7.52 3.63 -11.44
C GLU A 114 7.12 5.08 -11.75
N ALA A 115 6.21 5.66 -10.93
CA ALA A 115 5.80 7.05 -11.08
C ALA A 115 6.98 8.02 -10.86
N ASP A 116 7.76 7.82 -9.79
CA ASP A 116 8.92 8.66 -9.48
C ASP A 116 10.03 8.50 -10.53
N ARG A 117 10.27 7.29 -11.05
CA ARG A 117 11.22 7.05 -12.17
C ARG A 117 10.82 7.81 -13.43
N ARG A 118 9.54 7.76 -13.81
CA ARG A 118 9.01 8.49 -14.96
C ARG A 118 9.12 10.00 -14.77
N ALA A 119 8.80 10.48 -13.58
CA ALA A 119 8.88 11.91 -13.27
C ALA A 119 10.33 12.43 -13.34
N ILE A 120 11.30 11.70 -12.79
CA ILE A 120 12.73 12.03 -12.94
C ILE A 120 13.18 11.99 -14.41
N ALA A 121 12.72 11.00 -15.19
CA ALA A 121 13.05 10.91 -16.61
C ALA A 121 12.55 12.14 -17.40
N ARG A 122 11.33 12.63 -17.10
CA ARG A 122 10.78 13.85 -17.71
C ARG A 122 11.54 15.11 -17.31
N LEU A 123 11.90 15.23 -16.03
CA LEU A 123 12.75 16.32 -15.53
C LEU A 123 14.11 16.34 -16.26
N ASN A 124 14.75 15.18 -16.41
CA ASN A 124 16.01 15.06 -17.15
C ASN A 124 15.86 15.37 -18.65
N ALA A 125 14.70 15.09 -19.24
CA ALA A 125 14.40 15.37 -20.64
C ALA A 125 14.10 16.85 -20.92
N GLY A 126 14.01 17.69 -19.89
CA GLY A 126 13.71 19.12 -20.04
C GLY A 126 12.28 19.39 -20.49
N GLU A 127 11.35 18.45 -20.28
CA GLU A 127 9.93 18.64 -20.57
C GLU A 127 9.34 19.67 -19.59
N ALA A 128 9.29 20.92 -20.04
CA ALA A 128 8.72 22.05 -19.30
C ALA A 128 7.21 21.85 -19.09
N GLY A 129 6.80 21.78 -17.82
CA GLY A 129 5.40 21.62 -17.42
C GLY A 129 5.18 20.93 -16.08
N PHE A 130 6.22 20.33 -15.49
CA PHE A 130 6.18 19.87 -14.09
C PHE A 130 6.42 21.05 -13.15
N GLU A 131 5.40 21.90 -13.00
CA GLU A 131 5.35 22.76 -11.82
C GLU A 131 5.30 21.82 -10.61
N ILE A 132 6.26 21.98 -9.68
CA ILE A 132 6.19 21.38 -8.36
C ILE A 132 5.05 22.11 -7.67
N ASP A 133 3.82 21.69 -7.97
CA ASP A 133 2.62 22.35 -7.49
C ASP A 133 2.53 22.09 -5.99
N GLU A 134 3.10 23.03 -5.21
CA GLU A 134 3.02 23.07 -3.75
C GLU A 134 1.55 23.24 -3.27
N ALA A 135 0.60 23.41 -4.18
CA ALA A 135 -0.80 23.70 -3.90
C ALA A 135 -1.80 22.72 -4.56
N ALA A 136 -1.54 21.41 -4.50
CA ALA A 136 -2.60 20.42 -4.76
C ALA A 136 -3.48 20.18 -3.50
N PRO A 137 -4.81 20.02 -3.65
CA PRO A 137 -5.79 20.15 -2.57
C PRO A 137 -5.65 19.06 -1.49
N GLU A 138 -6.19 19.35 -0.31
CA GLU A 138 -6.11 18.52 0.89
C GLU A 138 -6.45 17.05 0.61
N PHE A 139 -5.46 16.17 0.85
CA PHE A 139 -5.68 14.73 0.91
C PHE A 139 -6.47 14.39 2.18
N ASP A 140 -7.80 14.34 2.08
CA ASP A 140 -8.60 13.48 2.94
C ASP A 140 -8.61 12.06 2.32
N PRO A 141 -8.03 11.04 2.97
CA PRO A 141 -7.99 9.67 2.44
C PRO A 141 -9.38 9.04 2.28
N ALA A 142 -10.47 9.72 2.67
CA ALA A 142 -11.83 9.19 2.63
C ALA A 142 -12.68 9.61 1.42
N GLN A 143 -12.26 10.54 0.55
CA GLN A 143 -13.13 11.03 -0.53
C GLN A 143 -12.38 11.19 -1.85
N ARG A 144 -12.56 10.24 -2.76
CA ARG A 144 -12.25 10.42 -4.18
C ARG A 144 -13.44 9.99 -5.01
N GLU A 145 -14.29 10.95 -5.37
CA GLU A 145 -15.11 10.84 -6.57
C GLU A 145 -14.16 11.09 -7.75
N VAL A 146 -13.89 10.06 -8.53
CA VAL A 146 -13.05 10.12 -9.73
C VAL A 146 -13.98 10.32 -10.91
N THR A 147 -13.95 11.51 -11.53
CA THR A 147 -14.42 11.66 -12.90
C THR A 147 -13.42 11.01 -13.86
N PRO A 148 -13.89 10.28 -14.89
CA PRO A 148 -13.06 9.40 -15.69
C PRO A 148 -12.56 10.12 -16.94
N GLU A 149 -11.27 10.04 -17.25
CA GLU A 149 -10.76 9.88 -18.61
C GLU A 149 -9.23 9.65 -18.56
N GLU A 150 -8.78 8.61 -19.27
CA GLU A 150 -7.38 8.36 -19.68
C GLU A 150 -6.40 8.09 -18.52
N GLU A 151 -6.23 6.88 -17.99
CA GLU A 151 -5.64 5.69 -18.59
C GLU A 151 -6.23 4.49 -17.84
N ARG A 152 -6.94 3.57 -18.50
CA ARG A 152 -7.56 2.43 -17.80
C ARG A 152 -6.46 1.53 -17.24
N PRO A 153 -6.28 1.42 -15.92
CA PRO A 153 -5.27 0.54 -15.36
C PRO A 153 -5.72 -0.90 -15.62
N ASN A 154 -4.89 -1.63 -16.36
CA ASN A 154 -5.08 -3.05 -16.62
C ASN A 154 -5.27 -3.79 -15.28
N ILE A 155 -6.20 -4.75 -15.21
CA ILE A 155 -6.49 -5.52 -13.98
C ILE A 155 -5.22 -6.14 -13.36
N PHE A 156 -4.21 -6.46 -14.18
CA PHE A 156 -2.92 -6.94 -13.72
C PHE A 156 -2.15 -5.88 -12.91
N ALA A 157 -2.14 -4.63 -13.37
CA ALA A 157 -1.56 -3.52 -12.62
C ALA A 157 -2.29 -3.31 -11.29
N LEU A 158 -3.64 -3.35 -11.32
CA LEU A 158 -4.43 -3.28 -10.08
C LEU A 158 -4.10 -4.40 -9.11
N PHE A 159 -3.86 -5.61 -9.61
CA PHE A 159 -3.48 -6.74 -8.76
C PHE A 159 -2.08 -6.56 -8.17
N GLU A 160 -1.10 -6.21 -8.99
CA GLU A 160 0.30 -6.06 -8.56
C GLU A 160 0.46 -4.90 -7.57
N ASP A 161 -0.19 -3.77 -7.82
CA ASP A 161 -0.14 -2.58 -6.97
C ASP A 161 -0.80 -2.80 -5.60
N ASN A 162 -1.86 -3.62 -5.54
CA ASN A 162 -2.71 -3.73 -4.35
C ASN A 162 -2.55 -5.06 -3.59
N ILE A 163 -2.13 -6.14 -4.24
CA ILE A 163 -2.03 -7.48 -3.66
C ILE A 163 -0.59 -7.99 -3.62
N GLY A 164 0.14 -7.91 -4.73
CA GLY A 164 1.52 -8.37 -4.84
C GLY A 164 1.80 -9.17 -6.12
N SER A 165 2.87 -9.98 -6.12
CA SER A 165 3.34 -10.68 -7.32
C SER A 165 2.29 -11.63 -7.92
N LEU A 166 2.04 -11.49 -9.23
CA LEU A 166 1.12 -12.31 -10.00
C LEU A 166 1.61 -13.77 -10.09
N SER A 167 0.80 -14.73 -9.62
CA SER A 167 1.02 -16.15 -9.91
C SER A 167 0.41 -16.49 -11.28
N PRO A 168 1.09 -17.28 -12.14
CA PRO A 168 0.54 -17.71 -13.43
C PRO A 168 -0.82 -18.41 -13.32
N LEU A 169 -1.11 -19.04 -12.17
CA LEU A 169 -2.39 -19.70 -11.91
C LEU A 169 -3.57 -18.72 -11.73
N LEU A 170 -3.29 -17.44 -11.39
CA LEU A 170 -4.31 -16.40 -11.23
C LEU A 170 -4.54 -15.59 -12.51
N ALA A 171 -3.66 -15.72 -13.51
CA ALA A 171 -3.67 -14.85 -14.68
C ALA A 171 -4.97 -15.00 -15.51
N GLU A 172 -5.43 -16.23 -15.69
CA GLU A 172 -6.68 -16.51 -16.41
C GLU A 172 -7.91 -16.07 -15.61
N GLU A 173 -7.91 -16.25 -14.28
CA GLU A 173 -9.01 -15.76 -13.43
C GLU A 173 -9.15 -14.23 -13.46
N LEU A 174 -8.03 -13.51 -13.55
CA LEU A 174 -8.02 -12.06 -13.67
C LEU A 174 -8.53 -11.59 -15.04
N LYS A 175 -8.11 -12.23 -16.14
CA LYS A 175 -8.67 -11.93 -17.47
C LYS A 175 -10.18 -12.16 -17.53
N GLU A 176 -10.65 -13.26 -16.96
CA GLU A 176 -12.07 -13.54 -16.88
C GLU A 176 -12.81 -12.46 -16.08
N ALA A 177 -12.23 -11.98 -14.98
CA ALA A 177 -12.83 -10.94 -14.17
C ALA A 177 -12.85 -9.57 -14.87
N GLU A 178 -11.81 -9.23 -15.64
CA GLU A 178 -11.77 -8.02 -16.46
C GLU A 178 -12.87 -8.00 -17.53
N GLN A 179 -13.16 -9.15 -18.14
CA GLN A 179 -14.23 -9.29 -19.12
C GLN A 179 -15.63 -9.30 -18.46
N ARG A 180 -15.73 -9.81 -17.23
CA ARG A 180 -17.00 -10.03 -16.53
C ARG A 180 -17.48 -8.84 -15.73
N TYR A 181 -16.58 -7.99 -15.23
CA TYR A 181 -16.92 -6.90 -14.31
C TYR A 181 -16.55 -5.53 -14.86
N PRO A 182 -17.38 -4.49 -14.62
CA PRO A 182 -17.01 -3.12 -14.95
C PRO A 182 -15.70 -2.70 -14.24
N ALA A 183 -14.84 -1.95 -14.93
CA ALA A 183 -13.56 -1.48 -14.38
C ALA A 183 -13.72 -0.77 -13.02
N VAL A 184 -14.77 0.05 -12.88
CA VAL A 184 -15.09 0.76 -11.61
C VAL A 184 -15.28 -0.22 -10.45
N TRP A 185 -15.92 -1.38 -10.70
CA TRP A 185 -16.10 -2.40 -9.66
C TRP A 185 -14.80 -3.08 -9.30
N LEU A 186 -13.93 -3.34 -10.27
CA LEU A 186 -12.62 -3.91 -10.01
C LEU A 186 -11.81 -2.96 -9.10
N HIS A 187 -11.71 -1.69 -9.49
CA HIS A 187 -11.03 -0.66 -8.71
C HIS A 187 -11.54 -0.57 -7.27
N GLU A 188 -12.85 -0.49 -7.08
CA GLU A 188 -13.44 -0.38 -5.74
C GLU A 188 -13.23 -1.66 -4.91
N ALA A 189 -13.35 -2.83 -5.53
CA ALA A 189 -13.14 -4.10 -4.82
C ALA A 189 -11.67 -4.27 -4.39
N PHE A 190 -10.71 -3.87 -5.21
CA PHE A 190 -9.29 -3.82 -4.84
C PHE A 190 -9.04 -2.80 -3.72
N GLY A 191 -9.62 -1.60 -3.82
CA GLY A 191 -9.53 -0.58 -2.78
C GLY A 191 -10.06 -1.06 -1.42
N ILE A 192 -11.22 -1.71 -1.39
CA ILE A 192 -11.79 -2.31 -0.18
C ILE A 192 -10.87 -3.40 0.38
N ALA A 193 -10.31 -4.26 -0.47
CA ALA A 193 -9.39 -5.32 -0.04
C ALA A 193 -8.12 -4.76 0.62
N VAL A 194 -7.59 -3.64 0.10
CA VAL A 194 -6.44 -2.95 0.69
C VAL A 194 -6.80 -2.26 2.00
N ALA A 195 -7.93 -1.54 2.04
CA ALA A 195 -8.41 -0.84 3.23
C ALA A 195 -8.70 -1.80 4.40
N GLU A 196 -9.25 -2.97 4.09
CA GLU A 196 -9.52 -4.04 5.07
C GLU A 196 -8.30 -4.91 5.40
N ASN A 197 -7.14 -4.63 4.79
CA ASN A 197 -5.92 -5.43 4.88
C ASN A 197 -6.13 -6.93 4.54
N LYS A 198 -7.08 -7.23 3.64
CA LYS A 198 -7.44 -8.58 3.17
C LYS A 198 -7.05 -8.73 1.70
N ARG A 199 -5.76 -8.55 1.43
CA ARG A 199 -5.13 -8.55 0.10
C ARG A 199 -5.04 -9.96 -0.47
N SER A 200 -6.18 -10.52 -0.86
CA SER A 200 -6.26 -11.82 -1.52
C SER A 200 -7.28 -11.75 -2.64
N TRP A 201 -6.96 -12.36 -3.78
CA TRP A 201 -7.89 -12.45 -4.90
C TRP A 201 -9.22 -13.08 -4.50
N ARG A 202 -9.19 -14.10 -3.64
CA ARG A 202 -10.38 -14.75 -3.09
C ARG A 202 -11.32 -13.76 -2.38
N TYR A 203 -10.76 -12.75 -1.71
CA TYR A 203 -11.53 -11.70 -1.05
C TYR A 203 -12.11 -10.70 -2.05
N VAL A 204 -11.30 -10.23 -3.00
CA VAL A 204 -11.74 -9.34 -4.11
C VAL A 204 -12.84 -10.00 -4.93
N ALA A 205 -12.64 -11.24 -5.38
CA ALA A 205 -13.65 -12.02 -6.09
C ALA A 205 -14.91 -12.28 -5.23
N GLY A 206 -14.79 -12.29 -3.91
CA GLY A 206 -15.93 -12.39 -2.98
C GLY A 206 -16.77 -11.10 -2.96
N ILE A 207 -16.13 -9.93 -2.99
CA ILE A 207 -16.79 -8.63 -3.09
C ILE A 207 -17.52 -8.50 -4.42
N LEU A 208 -16.83 -8.80 -5.53
CA LEU A 208 -17.40 -8.72 -6.88
C LEU A 208 -18.60 -9.66 -7.06
N ARG A 209 -18.52 -10.90 -6.55
CA ARG A 209 -19.65 -11.85 -6.57
C ARG A 209 -20.83 -11.35 -5.76
N ARG A 210 -20.59 -10.70 -4.60
CA ARG A 210 -21.66 -10.11 -3.79
C ARG A 210 -22.36 -8.99 -4.54
N TRP A 211 -21.61 -8.08 -5.16
CA TRP A 211 -22.17 -6.98 -5.96
C TRP A 211 -22.93 -7.46 -7.20
N THR A 212 -22.53 -8.61 -7.77
CA THR A 212 -23.26 -9.24 -8.88
C THR A 212 -24.59 -9.84 -8.43
N ALA A 213 -24.65 -10.39 -7.21
CA ALA A 213 -25.84 -11.09 -6.70
C ALA A 213 -26.85 -10.15 -6.04
N GLU A 214 -26.38 -9.11 -5.34
CA GLU A 214 -27.22 -8.21 -4.53
C GLU A 214 -27.59 -6.91 -5.28
N GLY A 215 -26.94 -6.62 -6.42
CA GLY A 215 -27.04 -5.33 -7.08
C GLY A 215 -26.31 -4.23 -6.31
N ARG A 216 -25.73 -3.24 -6.99
CA ARG A 216 -24.99 -2.15 -6.35
C ARG A 216 -25.97 -1.14 -5.72
N GLU A 217 -26.55 -1.48 -4.58
CA GLU A 217 -27.16 -0.46 -3.72
C GLU A 217 -26.06 0.31 -2.99
N ASN A 218 -25.97 1.60 -3.31
CA ASN A 218 -25.14 2.58 -2.64
C ASN A 218 -25.31 2.49 -1.11
N LYS A 219 -24.37 1.84 -0.44
CA LYS A 219 -24.04 2.11 0.97
C LYS A 219 -22.77 2.94 1.03
N GLY A 220 -22.70 4.00 0.24
CA GLY A 220 -21.94 5.19 0.57
C GLY A 220 -22.86 6.10 1.39
N GLY A 221 -22.58 6.25 2.69
CA GLY A 221 -23.28 7.20 3.56
C GLY A 221 -24.54 6.66 4.24
N ALA A 222 -24.39 5.81 5.26
CA ALA A 222 -25.38 5.70 6.32
C ALA A 222 -24.71 6.14 7.61
N GLU A 223 -25.26 7.19 8.22
CA GLU A 223 -24.88 7.70 9.53
C GLU A 223 -24.61 6.55 10.50
N ARG A 224 -23.43 6.58 11.13
CA ARG A 224 -23.15 5.78 12.31
C ARG A 224 -24.14 6.22 13.39
N GLY A 225 -25.24 5.49 13.51
CA GLY A 225 -26.03 5.48 14.73
C GLY A 225 -25.10 5.25 15.91
N LYS A 226 -25.19 6.14 16.90
CA LYS A 226 -24.65 5.91 18.25
C LYS A 226 -25.03 4.48 18.66
N ASP A 227 -24.07 3.79 19.28
CA ASP A 227 -24.19 2.44 19.86
C ASP A 227 -23.70 1.32 18.92
N GLY A 228 -22.38 1.20 18.87
CA GLY A 228 -21.66 0.19 18.10
C GLY A 228 -21.95 -1.25 18.52
N LYS A 229 -22.88 -1.89 17.81
CA LYS A 229 -22.94 -3.36 17.68
C LYS A 229 -23.16 -3.74 16.22
N PRO A 230 -22.35 -4.64 15.63
CA PRO A 230 -22.60 -5.17 14.29
C PRO A 230 -23.85 -6.06 14.33
N GLY A 231 -24.88 -5.65 13.60
CA GLY A 231 -26.11 -6.42 13.39
C GLY A 231 -25.78 -7.78 12.76
N ARG A 232 -26.13 -8.84 13.48
CA ARG A 232 -26.08 -10.24 13.06
C ARG A 232 -27.48 -10.66 12.61
N HIS A 233 -27.53 -11.60 11.66
CA HIS A 233 -28.67 -12.27 11.01
C HIS A 233 -29.35 -11.55 9.83
N THR A 234 -29.15 -12.10 8.63
CA THR A 234 -30.26 -12.84 8.00
C THR A 234 -29.80 -14.25 7.68
N GLU A 235 -30.55 -15.17 8.27
CA GLU A 235 -30.51 -16.61 8.13
C GLU A 235 -31.30 -17.00 6.88
N LYS A 236 -30.91 -18.11 6.25
CA LYS A 236 -31.43 -18.67 4.99
C LYS A 236 -30.80 -18.08 3.73
N ASP A 237 -29.64 -18.61 3.39
CA ASP A 237 -29.53 -19.31 2.12
C ASP A 237 -28.28 -20.20 2.16
N ASN A 238 -28.27 -21.27 1.36
CA ASN A 238 -27.05 -21.90 0.85
C ASN A 238 -26.36 -23.04 1.65
N ARG A 239 -27.11 -23.91 2.34
CA ARG A 239 -26.59 -25.28 2.63
C ARG A 239 -26.32 -26.06 1.34
N GLU A 240 -27.10 -25.81 0.28
CA GLU A 240 -26.94 -26.44 -1.03
C GLU A 240 -25.71 -25.92 -1.79
N LYS A 241 -25.36 -24.64 -1.65
CA LYS A 241 -24.14 -24.07 -2.26
C LYS A 241 -22.86 -24.68 -1.70
N TYR A 242 -22.85 -25.02 -0.41
CA TYR A 242 -21.71 -25.73 0.19
C TYR A 242 -21.53 -27.13 -0.38
N LEU A 243 -22.61 -27.80 -0.81
CA LEU A 243 -22.54 -29.13 -1.41
C LEU A 243 -22.11 -29.08 -2.89
N ASP A 244 -22.57 -28.07 -3.64
CA ASP A 244 -22.19 -27.86 -5.04
C ASP A 244 -20.71 -27.46 -5.17
N ASP A 245 -20.21 -26.58 -4.30
CA ASP A 245 -18.79 -26.19 -4.26
C ASP A 245 -17.87 -27.34 -3.81
N TYR A 246 -18.33 -28.23 -2.94
CA TYR A 246 -17.56 -29.41 -2.53
C TYR A 246 -17.45 -30.43 -3.67
N GLN A 247 -18.54 -30.67 -4.39
CA GLN A 247 -18.56 -31.59 -5.53
C GLN A 247 -17.73 -31.09 -6.72
N ARG A 248 -17.75 -29.78 -7.00
CA ARG A 248 -16.95 -29.18 -8.08
C ARG A 248 -15.45 -29.26 -7.84
N ARG A 249 -15.02 -29.18 -6.57
CA ARG A 249 -13.59 -29.01 -6.24
C ARG A 249 -12.89 -30.29 -5.77
N TRP A 250 -13.62 -31.26 -5.23
CA TRP A 250 -13.03 -32.47 -4.63
C TRP A 250 -13.70 -33.80 -5.04
N GLY A 251 -14.68 -33.79 -5.95
CA GLY A 251 -15.44 -34.99 -6.35
C GLY A 251 -16.45 -35.45 -5.28
N LYS A 252 -17.24 -36.51 -5.58
CA LYS A 252 -18.30 -36.99 -4.66
C LYS A 252 -17.69 -37.42 -3.31
N PRO A 253 -18.26 -36.99 -2.17
CA PRO A 253 -17.79 -37.43 -0.86
C PRO A 253 -17.96 -38.95 -0.70
N PRO A 254 -17.04 -39.63 0.02
CA PRO A 254 -17.15 -41.06 0.25
C PRO A 254 -18.46 -41.35 0.99
N ARG A 255 -19.26 -42.26 0.42
CA ARG A 255 -20.53 -42.69 1.02
C ARG A 255 -20.24 -43.21 2.43
N GLN A 256 -20.78 -42.52 3.44
CA GLN A 256 -20.98 -43.13 4.75
C GLN A 256 -21.85 -44.37 4.54
N ARG A 257 -21.27 -45.56 4.75
CA ARG A 257 -22.05 -46.78 4.93
C ARG A 257 -22.90 -46.58 6.18
N ALA A 258 -24.20 -46.38 5.98
CA ALA A 258 -25.17 -46.52 7.04
C ALA A 258 -25.31 -48.00 7.40
N GLY A 259 -25.14 -48.31 8.69
CA GLY A 259 -25.85 -49.37 9.40
C GLY A 259 -25.39 -50.81 9.19
N ARG A 260 -24.85 -51.40 10.25
CA ARG A 260 -25.65 -52.32 11.07
C ARG A 260 -25.35 -52.08 12.54
#